data_AF-A0AAN8Y0L5-F1
#
_entry.id   AF-A0AAN8Y0L5-F1
#
_cell.length_a   1.000
_cell.length_b   1.000
_cell.length_c   1.000
_cell.angle_alpha   90.00
_cell.angle_beta   90.00
_cell.angle_gamma   90.00
#
_symmetry.space_group_name_H-M   'P 1'
#
loop_
_entity.id
_entity.type
_entity.pdbx_description
1 polymer ?
#
loop_
_entity_poly.entity_id
_entity_poly.type
_entity_poly.pdbx_seq_one_letter_code
_entity_poly.pdbx_strand_id
1 'polypeptide(L)'
;MISVIPSTLYLHVVVNTKAVHSMHKHKKCSCGRFQNDEIPCGHGMAVLRYRRLHETDYCSPFYSLKNFEDAYEIPVEPLPCESIWDIPRYVSKPKLMLPGSKRTVGRPQLECWKEFADVKFKRSKVTCRRCRQVGHNRKTCSNYPTPKNDSLFV
;
A
#
# COMPACT_ATOMS: atom_id res chain seq x y z
N MET A 1 12.20 1.14 -12.26
CA MET A 1 13.07 2.18 -12.84
C MET A 1 12.17 3.22 -13.49
N ILE A 2 12.43 4.51 -13.27
CA ILE A 2 11.70 5.63 -13.90
C ILE A 2 12.59 6.13 -15.04
N SER A 3 12.05 6.23 -16.25
CA SER A 3 12.73 6.81 -17.41
C SER A 3 11.97 8.03 -17.92
N VAL A 4 12.71 9.03 -18.38
CA VAL A 4 12.16 10.27 -18.93
C VAL A 4 12.50 10.32 -20.42
N ILE A 5 11.47 10.39 -21.25
CA ILE A 5 11.57 10.48 -22.70
C ILE A 5 11.10 11.89 -23.10
N PRO A 6 11.97 12.74 -23.65
CA PRO A 6 11.54 14.03 -24.18
C PRO A 6 10.67 13.78 -25.43
N SER A 7 9.45 14.31 -25.43
CA SER A 7 8.57 14.24 -26.61
C SER A 7 8.60 15.55 -27.39
N THR A 8 8.49 16.69 -26.69
CA THR A 8 8.64 18.03 -27.28
C THR A 8 9.47 18.93 -26.36
N LEU A 9 9.64 20.20 -26.72
CA LEU A 9 10.28 21.19 -25.86
C LEU A 9 9.55 21.38 -24.51
N TYR A 10 8.24 21.11 -24.48
CA TYR A 10 7.37 21.37 -23.32
C TYR A 10 6.74 20.11 -22.72
N LEU A 11 6.82 18.97 -23.40
CA LEU A 11 6.20 17.71 -23.00
C LEU A 11 7.24 16.61 -22.81
N HIS A 12 7.15 15.95 -21.66
CA HIS A 12 7.96 14.78 -21.31
C HIS A 12 7.05 13.61 -21.04
N VAL A 13 7.45 12.44 -21.51
CA VAL A 13 6.81 11.18 -21.19
C VAL A 13 7.66 10.49 -20.14
N VAL A 14 7.09 10.24 -18.98
CA VAL A 14 7.72 9.57 -17.85
C VAL A 14 7.17 8.15 -17.77
N VAL A 15 8.02 7.16 -17.99
CA VAL A 15 7.65 5.75 -17.97
C VAL A 15 8.12 5.14 -16.66
N ASN A 16 7.18 4.58 -15.91
CA ASN A 16 7.42 3.80 -14.71
C ASN A 16 7.08 2.33 -14.97
N THR A 17 7.42 1.44 -14.04
CA THR A 17 7.17 -0.01 -14.17
C THR A 17 5.68 -0.40 -14.35
N LYS A 18 4.75 0.50 -14.06
CA LYS A 18 3.31 0.24 -14.06
C LYS A 18 2.50 1.16 -14.98
N ALA A 19 3.05 2.28 -15.40
CA ALA A 19 2.29 3.34 -16.06
C ALA A 19 3.17 4.31 -16.84
N VAL A 20 2.56 4.99 -17.80
CA VAL A 20 3.15 6.08 -18.57
C VAL A 20 2.42 7.36 -18.20
N HIS A 21 3.18 8.38 -17.80
CA HIS A 21 2.65 9.69 -17.43
C HIS A 21 3.23 10.78 -18.32
N SER A 22 2.42 11.77 -18.68
CA SER A 22 2.90 12.95 -19.36
C SER A 22 3.10 14.08 -18.36
N MET A 23 4.22 14.79 -18.50
CA MET A 23 4.60 15.92 -17.68
C MET A 23 4.80 17.13 -18.58
N HIS A 24 4.11 18.20 -18.26
CA HIS A 24 4.12 19.44 -19.03
C HIS A 24 4.84 20.54 -18.25
N LYS A 25 5.62 21.38 -18.95
CA LYS A 25 6.47 22.42 -18.34
C LYS A 25 5.72 23.36 -17.38
N HIS A 26 4.43 23.62 -17.60
CA HIS A 26 3.59 24.46 -16.74
C HIS A 26 3.05 23.75 -15.48
N LYS A 27 3.90 23.05 -14.72
CA LYS A 27 3.53 22.42 -13.43
C LYS A 27 2.34 21.43 -13.52
N LYS A 28 2.18 20.72 -14.65
CA LYS A 28 1.06 19.78 -14.86
C LYS A 28 1.55 18.35 -15.11
N CYS A 29 1.03 17.39 -14.36
CA CYS A 29 1.27 15.97 -14.53
C CYS A 29 -0.04 15.24 -14.86
N SER A 30 -0.04 14.28 -15.78
CA SER A 30 -1.23 13.43 -16.03
C SER A 30 -1.60 12.56 -14.81
N CYS A 31 -0.70 12.42 -13.84
CA CYS A 31 -0.95 11.76 -12.56
C CYS A 31 -1.81 12.59 -11.59
N GLY A 32 -2.09 13.85 -11.87
CA GLY A 32 -2.93 14.75 -11.06
C GLY A 32 -2.29 15.26 -9.76
N ARG A 33 -1.34 14.52 -9.16
CA ARG A 33 -0.74 14.89 -7.87
C ARG A 33 -0.07 16.26 -7.85
N PHE A 34 0.60 16.64 -8.93
CA PHE A 34 1.26 17.95 -8.97
C PHE A 34 0.21 19.09 -8.90
N GLN A 35 -0.94 18.91 -9.56
CA GLN A 35 -2.01 19.92 -9.52
C GLN A 35 -2.70 19.99 -8.15
N ASN A 36 -2.78 18.86 -7.44
CA ASN A 36 -3.46 18.80 -6.15
C ASN A 36 -2.56 19.27 -5.00
N ASP A 37 -1.31 18.81 -4.99
CA ASP A 37 -0.37 19.07 -3.90
C ASP A 37 0.39 20.39 -4.13
N GLU A 38 0.31 20.96 -5.34
CA GLU A 38 1.10 22.10 -5.82
C GLU A 38 2.62 21.97 -5.62
N ILE A 39 3.09 20.74 -5.43
CA ILE A 39 4.49 20.33 -5.32
C ILE A 39 4.79 19.32 -6.43
N PRO A 40 5.99 19.35 -7.04
CA PRO A 40 6.37 18.36 -8.03
C PRO A 40 6.18 16.92 -7.53
N CYS A 41 5.31 16.18 -8.21
CA CYS A 41 5.16 14.75 -7.96
C CYS A 41 6.43 13.98 -8.39
N GLY A 42 6.55 12.69 -8.06
CA GLY A 42 7.71 11.88 -8.45
C GLY A 42 8.04 11.90 -9.95
N HIS A 43 7.03 12.05 -10.82
CA HIS A 43 7.23 12.23 -12.26
C HIS A 43 7.78 13.62 -12.60
N GLY A 44 7.21 14.66 -11.99
CA GLY A 44 7.68 16.04 -12.12
C GLY A 44 9.14 16.16 -11.69
N MET A 45 9.49 15.59 -10.53
CA MET A 45 10.86 15.55 -10.02
C MET A 45 11.83 14.87 -10.99
N ALA A 46 11.44 13.74 -11.59
CA ALA A 46 12.27 13.07 -12.58
C ALA A 46 12.54 13.97 -13.81
N VAL A 47 11.53 14.69 -14.28
CA VAL A 47 11.68 15.62 -15.42
C VAL A 47 12.51 16.85 -15.06
N LEU A 48 12.33 17.42 -13.86
CA LEU A 48 13.11 18.57 -13.40
C LEU A 48 14.59 18.21 -13.32
N ARG A 49 14.92 17.03 -12.76
CA ARG A 49 16.30 16.51 -12.74
C ARG A 49 16.85 16.26 -14.14
N TYR A 50 16.06 15.67 -15.03
CA TYR A 50 16.45 15.47 -16.43
C TYR A 50 16.79 16.81 -17.13
N ARG A 51 16.01 17.87 -16.84
CA ARG A 51 16.22 19.21 -17.40
C ARG A 51 17.22 20.07 -16.62
N ARG A 52 17.78 19.57 -15.52
CA ARG A 52 18.66 20.32 -14.60
C ARG A 52 18.03 21.63 -14.11
N LEU A 53 16.72 21.58 -13.84
CA LEU A 53 15.98 22.69 -13.28
C LEU A 53 15.90 22.56 -11.77
N HIS A 54 15.86 23.70 -11.08
CA HIS A 54 15.78 23.71 -9.63
C HIS A 54 14.38 23.34 -9.16
N GLU A 55 14.28 22.36 -8.26
CA GLU A 55 13.00 21.75 -7.86
C GLU A 55 12.11 22.75 -7.08
N THR A 56 12.71 23.64 -6.28
CA THR A 56 11.97 24.58 -5.43
C THR A 56 11.20 25.62 -6.22
N ASP A 57 11.67 26.02 -7.40
CA ASP A 57 11.02 27.02 -8.27
C ASP A 57 9.67 26.50 -8.78
N TYR A 58 9.50 25.17 -8.74
CA TYR A 58 8.31 24.47 -9.19
C TYR A 58 7.32 24.20 -8.06
N CYS A 59 7.70 24.35 -6.78
CA CYS A 59 6.80 24.29 -5.64
C CYS A 59 5.92 25.55 -5.54
N SER A 60 4.77 25.42 -4.89
CA SER A 60 3.90 26.55 -4.54
C SER A 60 4.51 27.40 -3.42
N PRO A 61 4.32 28.74 -3.44
CA PRO A 61 4.69 29.60 -2.33
C PRO A 61 4.07 29.17 -1.00
N PHE A 62 2.95 28.45 -1.00
CA PHE A 62 2.31 27.89 0.20
C PHE A 62 3.30 27.14 1.09
N TYR A 63 4.29 26.46 0.50
CA TYR A 63 5.31 25.69 1.22
C TYR A 63 6.59 26.49 1.53
N SER A 64 6.58 27.81 1.36
CA SER A 64 7.70 28.65 1.76
C SER A 64 7.81 28.75 3.28
N LEU A 65 9.04 28.89 3.79
CA LEU A 65 9.30 29.08 5.22
C LEU A 65 8.54 30.28 5.77
N LYS A 66 8.50 31.38 5.02
CA LYS A 66 7.73 32.57 5.40
C LYS A 66 6.25 32.25 5.63
N ASN A 67 5.59 31.60 4.67
CA ASN A 67 4.17 31.26 4.81
C ASN A 67 3.94 30.24 5.93
N PHE A 68 4.91 29.35 6.19
CA PHE A 68 4.86 28.45 7.34
C PHE A 68 4.94 29.23 8.66
N GLU A 69 5.88 30.17 8.80
CA GLU A 69 6.00 31.02 9.98
C GLU A 69 4.74 31.86 10.19
N ASP A 70 4.23 32.51 9.13
CA ASP A 70 3.00 33.32 9.17
C ASP A 70 1.78 32.46 9.61
N ALA A 71 1.70 31.21 9.15
CA ALA A 71 0.61 30.30 9.52
C ALA A 71 0.64 29.86 11.01
N TYR A 72 1.82 29.86 11.63
CA TYR A 72 2.05 29.47 13.02
C TYR A 72 2.45 30.65 13.92
N GLU A 73 2.27 31.88 13.45
CA GLU A 73 2.57 33.10 14.22
C GLU A 73 1.71 33.19 15.49
N ILE A 74 0.49 32.65 15.44
CA ILE A 74 -0.43 32.65 16.57
C ILE A 74 0.14 31.72 17.66
N PRO A 75 0.44 32.24 18.86
CA PRO A 75 0.96 31.43 19.94
C PRO A 75 -0.09 30.40 20.38
N VAL A 76 0.32 29.13 20.46
CA VAL A 76 -0.47 28.09 21.11
C VAL A 76 -0.29 28.27 22.61
N GLU A 77 -1.33 28.74 23.29
CA GLU A 77 -1.30 28.78 24.75
C GLU A 77 -1.13 27.36 25.31
N PRO A 78 -0.23 27.16 26.28
CA PRO A 78 -0.08 25.86 26.91
C PRO A 78 -1.40 25.46 27.55
N LEU A 79 -1.80 24.21 27.35
CA LEU A 79 -2.97 23.67 28.06
C LEU A 79 -2.71 23.79 29.57
N PRO A 80 -3.71 24.24 30.36
CA PRO A 80 -3.57 24.27 31.81
C PRO A 80 -3.35 22.86 32.34
N CYS A 81 -2.89 22.72 33.59
CA CYS A 81 -2.77 21.41 34.22
C CYS A 81 -4.13 20.68 34.20
N GLU A 82 -4.11 19.38 33.91
CA GLU A 82 -5.33 18.55 33.83
C GLU A 82 -6.17 18.62 35.11
N SER A 83 -5.54 18.85 36.26
CA SER A 83 -6.22 19.03 37.55
C SER A 83 -7.16 20.25 37.61
N ILE A 84 -7.00 21.21 36.70
CA ILE A 84 -7.76 22.47 36.63
C ILE A 84 -8.80 22.43 35.50
N TRP A 85 -8.84 21.35 34.71
CA TRP A 85 -9.78 21.24 33.59
C TRP A 85 -11.22 21.10 34.11
N ASP A 86 -12.07 22.05 33.79
CA ASP A 86 -13.52 21.90 33.96
C ASP A 86 -14.08 21.11 32.77
N ILE A 87 -14.14 19.78 32.92
CA ILE A 87 -14.66 18.88 31.88
C ILE A 87 -16.19 18.76 32.05
N PRO A 88 -17.00 19.27 31.11
CA PRO A 88 -18.45 19.17 31.23
C PRO A 88 -18.94 17.72 31.31
N ARG A 89 -20.01 17.48 32.07
CA ARG A 89 -20.55 16.12 32.32
C ARG A 89 -20.92 15.33 31.06
N TYR A 90 -21.25 16.01 29.96
CA TYR A 90 -21.57 15.37 28.68
C TYR A 90 -20.32 14.89 27.92
N VAL A 91 -19.14 15.45 28.21
CA VAL A 91 -17.83 15.03 27.66
C VAL A 91 -17.23 13.92 28.50
N SER A 92 -17.32 14.01 29.83
CA SER A 92 -16.71 13.04 30.76
C SER A 92 -17.37 11.66 30.73
N LYS A 93 -18.57 11.55 30.15
CA LYS A 93 -19.23 10.27 29.85
C LYS A 93 -19.54 10.20 28.37
N PRO A 94 -18.52 9.98 27.51
CA PRO A 94 -18.80 9.81 26.10
C PRO A 94 -19.62 8.53 25.96
N LYS A 95 -20.90 8.68 25.61
CA LYS A 95 -21.73 7.57 25.18
C LYS A 95 -21.25 7.18 23.79
N LEU A 96 -20.10 6.51 23.74
CA LEU A 96 -19.55 5.92 22.53
C LEU A 96 -20.53 4.80 22.12
N MET A 97 -21.52 5.16 21.32
CA MET A 97 -22.27 4.19 20.56
C MET A 97 -21.26 3.58 19.60
N LEU A 98 -20.78 2.38 19.92
CA LEU A 98 -20.02 1.58 18.96
C LEU A 98 -20.83 1.60 17.66
N PRO A 99 -20.20 1.92 16.50
CA PRO A 99 -20.86 1.75 15.23
C PRO A 99 -21.43 0.33 15.22
N GLY A 100 -22.75 0.20 15.12
CA GLY A 100 -23.40 -1.10 15.14
C GLY A 100 -22.65 -1.98 14.15
N SER A 101 -22.22 -3.17 14.60
CA SER A 101 -21.47 -4.12 13.81
C SER A 101 -22.22 -4.38 12.49
N LYS A 102 -21.82 -3.68 11.43
CA LYS A 102 -22.24 -4.02 10.08
C LYS A 102 -21.30 -5.12 9.67
N ARG A 103 -21.81 -6.34 9.52
CA ARG A 103 -21.10 -7.36 8.73
C ARG A 103 -20.80 -6.73 7.39
N THR A 104 -19.52 -6.45 7.13
CA THR A 104 -19.07 -6.12 5.78
C THR A 104 -19.54 -7.25 4.88
N VAL A 105 -20.25 -6.93 3.80
CA VAL A 105 -20.48 -7.90 2.73
C VAL A 105 -19.11 -8.48 2.41
N GLY A 106 -18.94 -9.77 2.67
CA GLY A 106 -17.66 -10.45 2.49
C GLY A 106 -17.11 -10.12 1.10
N ARG A 107 -15.78 -10.10 0.98
CA ARG A 107 -15.09 -9.85 -0.29
C ARG A 107 -15.86 -10.55 -1.42
N PRO A 108 -16.38 -9.81 -2.42
CA PRO A 108 -17.01 -10.42 -3.58
C PRO A 108 -16.05 -11.49 -4.08
N GLN A 109 -16.56 -12.71 -4.21
CA GLN A 109 -15.75 -13.80 -4.73
C GLN A 109 -15.26 -13.33 -6.09
N LEU A 110 -13.93 -13.18 -6.22
CA LEU A 110 -13.34 -12.71 -7.46
C LEU A 110 -13.79 -13.71 -8.51
N GLU A 111 -14.64 -13.28 -9.46
CA GLU A 111 -14.95 -14.09 -10.62
C GLU A 111 -13.62 -14.24 -11.36
N CYS A 112 -12.96 -15.38 -11.12
CA CYS A 112 -11.82 -15.79 -11.89
C CYS A 112 -12.30 -15.82 -13.34
N TRP A 113 -11.80 -14.91 -14.17
CA TRP A 113 -12.07 -14.90 -15.60
C TRP A 113 -11.85 -16.32 -16.14
N LYS A 114 -12.93 -16.93 -16.63
CA LYS A 114 -12.98 -18.34 -17.07
C LYS A 114 -11.89 -18.66 -18.08
N GLU A 115 -11.41 -17.67 -18.82
CA GLU A 115 -10.36 -17.82 -19.83
C GLU A 115 -8.99 -18.27 -19.26
N PHE A 116 -8.68 -18.02 -17.98
CA PHE A 116 -7.45 -18.52 -17.34
C PHE A 116 -7.65 -19.78 -16.49
N ALA A 117 -8.88 -20.16 -16.18
CA ALA A 117 -9.19 -21.33 -15.35
C ALA A 117 -9.01 -22.67 -16.11
N ASP A 118 -9.02 -22.63 -17.45
CA ASP A 118 -8.81 -23.79 -18.33
C ASP A 118 -7.35 -24.01 -18.73
N VAL A 119 -6.39 -23.32 -18.11
CA VAL A 119 -5.00 -23.77 -18.12
C VAL A 119 -4.94 -25.04 -17.27
N LYS A 120 -5.15 -26.20 -17.91
CA LYS A 120 -4.93 -27.54 -17.36
C LYS A 120 -3.47 -27.65 -16.93
N PHE A 121 -3.13 -27.12 -15.76
CA PHE A 121 -1.95 -27.56 -15.04
C PHE A 121 -2.15 -29.06 -14.84
N LYS A 122 -1.32 -29.87 -15.52
CA LYS A 122 -1.25 -31.31 -15.28
C LYS A 122 -0.98 -31.46 -13.78
N ARG A 123 -2.01 -31.72 -12.99
CA ARG A 123 -1.85 -32.00 -11.56
C ARG A 123 -0.94 -33.21 -11.48
N SER A 124 0.31 -32.99 -11.05
CA SER A 124 1.25 -34.09 -10.88
C SER A 124 0.63 -35.09 -9.92
N LYS A 125 0.48 -36.35 -10.34
CA LYS A 125 -0.02 -37.42 -9.48
C LYS A 125 0.89 -37.50 -8.25
N VAL A 126 0.33 -37.28 -7.06
CA VAL A 126 1.10 -37.34 -5.81
C VAL A 126 1.48 -38.78 -5.55
N THR A 127 2.76 -39.11 -5.61
CA THR A 127 3.28 -40.46 -5.32
C THR A 127 3.92 -40.48 -3.94
N CYS A 128 3.53 -41.43 -3.11
CA CYS A 128 4.07 -41.59 -1.77
C CYS A 128 5.53 -42.04 -1.83
N ARG A 129 6.47 -41.26 -1.27
CA ARG A 129 7.89 -41.66 -1.22
C ARG A 129 8.16 -42.91 -0.37
N ARG A 130 7.22 -43.33 0.48
CA ARG A 130 7.37 -44.49 1.37
C ARG A 130 6.90 -45.79 0.69
N CYS A 131 5.66 -45.86 0.24
CA CYS A 131 5.08 -47.06 -0.38
C CYS A 131 5.02 -47.04 -1.91
N ARG A 132 5.45 -45.93 -2.54
CA ARG A 132 5.43 -45.68 -3.99
C ARG A 132 4.04 -45.73 -4.65
N GLN A 133 2.98 -45.80 -3.85
CA GLN A 133 1.59 -45.73 -4.34
C GLN A 133 1.16 -44.29 -4.62
N VAL A 134 0.31 -44.12 -5.63
CA VAL A 134 -0.23 -42.82 -6.04
C VAL A 134 -1.49 -42.49 -5.24
N GLY A 135 -1.69 -41.20 -4.95
CA GLY A 135 -2.91 -40.69 -4.30
C GLY A 135 -2.70 -40.14 -2.89
N HIS A 136 -1.53 -40.33 -2.29
CA HIS A 136 -1.20 -39.81 -0.96
C HIS A 136 0.29 -39.49 -0.82
N ASN A 137 0.65 -38.67 0.17
CA ASN A 137 2.04 -38.33 0.45
C ASN A 137 2.60 -39.15 1.64
N ARG A 138 3.91 -39.05 1.91
CA ARG A 138 4.56 -39.81 3.01
C ARG A 138 3.91 -39.56 4.38
N LYS A 139 3.38 -38.36 4.63
CA LYS A 139 2.79 -37.98 5.93
C LYS A 139 1.46 -38.68 6.18
N THR A 140 0.70 -38.95 5.12
CA THR A 140 -0.64 -39.57 5.19
C THR A 140 -0.62 -41.04 4.78
N CYS A 141 0.56 -41.69 4.81
CA CYS A 141 0.71 -43.08 4.39
C CYS A 141 0.30 -44.04 5.51
N SER A 142 -0.71 -44.88 5.25
CA SER A 142 -1.21 -45.90 6.18
C SER A 142 -0.17 -46.98 6.53
N ASN A 143 0.84 -47.20 5.67
CA ASN A 143 1.97 -48.09 5.95
C ASN A 143 3.00 -47.43 6.88
N TYR A 144 2.55 -46.94 8.04
CA TYR A 144 3.46 -46.52 9.10
C TYR A 144 3.95 -47.78 9.83
N PRO A 145 5.26 -48.09 9.86
CA PRO A 145 5.73 -49.17 10.73
C PRO A 145 5.45 -48.76 12.17
N THR A 146 4.47 -49.40 12.80
CA THR A 146 4.25 -49.26 14.24
C THR A 146 5.50 -49.80 14.95
N PRO A 147 6.06 -49.10 15.95
CA PRO A 147 7.12 -49.67 16.75
C PRO A 147 6.62 -50.97 17.39
N LYS A 148 7.41 -52.04 17.30
CA LYS A 148 7.12 -53.29 18.01
C LYS A 148 7.15 -52.98 19.51
N ASN A 149 6.03 -53.25 20.18
CA ASN A 149 5.94 -53.19 21.64
C ASN A 149 6.72 -54.37 22.22
N ASP A 150 7.93 -54.13 22.72
CA ASP A 150 8.53 -55.00 23.73
C ASP A 150 8.33 -54.32 25.09
N SER A 151 7.21 -54.67 25.71
CA SER A 151 6.90 -54.34 27.09
C SER A 151 7.79 -55.16 28.04
N LEU A 152 8.71 -54.45 28.69
CA LEU A 152 8.84 -54.31 30.15
C LEU A 152 9.31 -55.50 31.03
N PHE A 153 10.38 -55.20 31.80
CA PHE A 153 10.91 -55.78 33.05
C PHE A 153 11.51 -57.20 32.93
N VAL A 154 12.72 -57.51 33.41
CA VAL A 154 13.51 -57.07 34.59
C VAL A 154 14.99 -56.97 34.20
#